data_AF-Q9XIE9-F1
#
_entry.id   AF-Q9XIE9-F1
#
_cell.length_a   1.000
_cell.length_b   1.000
_cell.length_c   1.000
_cell.angle_alpha   90.00
_cell.angle_beta   90.00
_cell.angle_gamma   90.00
#
_symmetry.space_group_name_H-M   'P 1'
#
loop_
_entity.id
_entity.type
_entity.pdbx_description
1 polymer ?
#
loop_
_entity_poly.entity_id
_entity_poly.type
_entity_poly.pdbx_seq_one_letter_code
_entity_poly.pdbx_strand_id
1 'polypeptide(L)'
;MDSRRMSRPRQIKFEEGWSNIQKGITKLIRILEGEPEPTFYFSECFKLYTIIYDMCVQRSDYSQQLYEKYRKVIEDYTIQTVLPSLREKHDEDMLRELVKRWNNHKIMVKWLSKFFVYIDRHLVRRSKIPIPSLDEVGLTCFLDLVYCEMQSTAKEVVIALIHKEREGEQIDRALVKNVLDIYVENGMGTLEKYEEDFESFMLQDTASYYSRKASRWTEEDSCPDYMIKVEECLKMERERVTHYLHSITEPKLVEKIQNELLVMVTKNRLENEHSGFSALLRDDKKNDLSRIYRLYLPIPKRLGRVADLFKKHITEEGNALIKQADDKTTNQLLIELHNKFIVYVIECFQNHTLFHKVRVLFMCVYLFQQYYIE
;
A
#
# COMPACT_ATOMS: atom_id res chain seq x y z
N MET A 1 6.53 -42.29 -16.09
CA MET A 1 7.75 -42.43 -16.89
C MET A 1 8.68 -43.40 -16.16
N ASP A 2 9.01 -44.47 -16.88
CA ASP A 2 9.82 -45.66 -16.57
C ASP A 2 10.51 -45.75 -15.19
N SER A 3 9.96 -46.59 -14.31
CA SER A 3 10.58 -47.02 -13.04
C SER A 3 11.50 -48.25 -13.21
N ARG A 4 11.97 -48.54 -14.42
CA ARG A 4 12.82 -49.70 -14.73
C ARG A 4 14.29 -49.30 -14.85
N ARG A 5 15.09 -49.86 -13.92
CA ARG A 5 16.58 -49.86 -13.82
C ARG A 5 17.25 -48.59 -13.27
N MET A 6 17.00 -48.26 -12.00
CA MET A 6 18.08 -47.65 -11.21
C MET A 6 19.04 -48.76 -10.78
N SER A 7 20.27 -48.71 -11.28
CA SER A 7 21.41 -49.52 -10.81
C SER A 7 21.55 -49.41 -9.29
N ARG A 8 22.09 -50.44 -8.62
CA ARG A 8 22.35 -50.40 -7.16
C ARG A 8 23.02 -49.08 -6.78
N PRO A 9 22.57 -48.38 -5.71
CA PRO A 9 23.15 -47.10 -5.30
C PRO A 9 24.65 -47.24 -5.15
N ARG A 10 25.40 -46.33 -5.75
CA ARG A 10 26.86 -46.31 -5.59
C ARG A 10 27.16 -45.86 -4.17
N GLN A 11 28.12 -46.49 -3.51
CA GLN A 11 28.64 -45.97 -2.25
C GLN A 11 29.56 -44.80 -2.56
N ILE A 12 29.24 -43.62 -2.04
CA ILE A 12 29.97 -42.37 -2.27
C ILE A 12 30.36 -41.82 -0.90
N LYS A 13 31.66 -41.59 -0.68
CA LYS A 13 32.13 -40.92 0.54
C LYS A 13 31.60 -39.47 0.56
N PHE A 14 31.32 -38.96 1.75
CA PHE A 14 30.72 -37.63 1.90
C PHE A 14 31.53 -36.55 1.18
N GLU A 15 32.85 -36.54 1.34
CA GLU A 15 33.75 -35.52 0.77
C GLU A 15 33.74 -35.54 -0.76
N GLU A 16 33.69 -36.74 -1.36
CA GLU A 16 33.65 -36.91 -2.81
C GLU A 16 32.30 -36.45 -3.38
N GLY A 17 31.21 -36.88 -2.76
CA GLY A 17 29.86 -36.49 -3.17
C GLY A 17 29.64 -34.99 -3.02
N TRP A 18 30.01 -34.43 -1.87
CA TRP A 18 29.91 -33.01 -1.59
C TRP A 18 30.77 -32.16 -2.53
N SER A 19 32.01 -32.59 -2.84
CA SER A 19 32.87 -31.88 -3.79
C SER A 19 32.22 -31.74 -5.18
N ASN A 20 31.54 -32.79 -5.65
CA ASN A 20 30.83 -32.75 -6.93
C ASN A 20 29.58 -31.85 -6.87
N ILE A 21 28.83 -31.90 -5.76
CA ILE A 21 27.68 -31.01 -5.54
C ILE A 21 28.13 -29.54 -5.51
N GLN A 22 29.23 -29.26 -4.80
CA GLN A 22 29.79 -27.93 -4.65
C GLN A 22 30.19 -27.32 -6.00
N LYS A 23 30.72 -28.10 -6.96
CA LYS A 23 30.97 -27.62 -8.33
C LYS A 23 29.70 -27.11 -9.02
N GLY A 24 28.59 -27.83 -8.85
CA GLY A 24 27.28 -27.40 -9.34
C GLY A 24 26.80 -26.11 -8.67
N ILE A 25 26.97 -26.02 -7.35
CA ILE A 25 26.61 -24.82 -6.58
C ILE A 25 27.46 -23.60 -6.99
N THR A 26 28.78 -23.77 -7.16
CA THR A 26 29.66 -22.71 -7.64
C THR A 26 29.25 -22.23 -9.03
N LYS A 27 28.92 -23.15 -9.95
CA LYS A 27 28.38 -22.78 -11.27
C LYS A 27 27.09 -21.96 -11.15
N LEU A 28 26.18 -22.34 -10.25
CA LEU A 28 24.95 -21.58 -10.00
C LEU A 28 25.26 -20.16 -9.49
N ILE A 29 26.15 -20.02 -8.50
CA ILE A 29 26.53 -18.72 -7.94
C ILE A 29 27.12 -17.81 -9.04
N ARG A 30 28.01 -18.34 -9.87
CA ARG A 30 28.58 -17.60 -11.01
C ARG A 30 27.53 -17.09 -11.99
N ILE A 31 26.54 -17.93 -12.34
CA ILE A 31 25.42 -17.54 -13.19
C ILE A 31 24.62 -16.38 -12.54
N LEU A 32 24.37 -16.45 -11.23
CA LEU A 32 23.64 -15.41 -10.49
C LEU A 32 24.41 -14.09 -10.43
N GLU A 33 25.74 -14.15 -10.31
CA GLU A 33 26.62 -12.98 -10.32
C GLU A 33 26.91 -12.43 -11.72
N GLY A 34 26.34 -13.03 -12.76
CA GLY A 34 26.47 -12.58 -14.15
C GLY A 34 27.82 -12.93 -14.78
N GLU A 35 28.57 -13.87 -14.22
CA GLU A 35 29.76 -14.42 -14.86
C GLU A 35 29.40 -15.23 -16.11
N PRO A 36 30.29 -15.28 -17.12
CA PRO A 36 30.05 -16.03 -18.36
C PRO A 36 30.07 -17.55 -18.11
N GLU A 37 28.94 -18.10 -17.68
CA GLU A 37 28.70 -19.54 -17.49
C GLU A 37 27.49 -20.01 -18.31
N PRO A 38 27.58 -21.17 -19.01
CA PRO A 38 26.41 -21.74 -19.68
C PRO A 38 25.32 -22.12 -18.68
N THR A 39 24.06 -21.95 -19.08
CA THR A 39 22.91 -22.44 -18.31
C THR A 39 23.02 -23.94 -18.03
N PHE A 40 22.41 -24.41 -16.94
CA PHE A 40 22.41 -25.84 -16.62
C PHE A 40 21.74 -26.69 -17.70
N TYR A 41 22.45 -27.70 -18.19
CA TYR A 41 21.87 -28.76 -19.01
C TYR A 41 21.12 -29.77 -18.15
N PHE A 42 20.10 -30.41 -18.71
CA PHE A 42 19.33 -31.46 -18.01
C PHE A 42 20.24 -32.57 -17.45
N SER A 43 21.28 -32.95 -18.18
CA SER A 43 22.27 -33.96 -17.76
C SER A 43 23.04 -33.55 -16.51
N GLU A 44 23.38 -32.27 -16.36
CA GLU A 44 24.08 -31.74 -15.17
C GLU A 44 23.16 -31.76 -13.96
N CYS A 45 21.91 -31.29 -14.10
CA CYS A 45 20.92 -31.34 -13.03
C CYS A 45 20.65 -32.79 -12.60
N PHE A 46 20.48 -33.68 -13.57
CA PHE A 46 20.26 -35.10 -13.32
C PHE A 46 21.44 -35.72 -12.58
N LYS A 47 22.68 -35.40 -12.98
CA LYS A 47 23.89 -35.87 -12.30
C LYS A 47 23.95 -35.39 -10.84
N LEU A 48 23.67 -34.12 -10.57
CA LEU A 48 23.63 -33.57 -9.20
C LEU A 48 22.56 -34.28 -8.36
N TYR A 49 21.35 -34.44 -8.90
CA TYR A 49 20.28 -35.17 -8.25
C TYR A 49 20.66 -36.62 -7.95
N THR A 50 21.27 -37.35 -8.90
CA THR A 50 21.70 -38.74 -8.71
C THR A 50 22.75 -38.87 -7.62
N ILE A 51 23.72 -37.94 -7.55
CA ILE A 51 24.73 -37.95 -6.48
C ILE A 51 24.05 -37.76 -5.11
N ILE A 52 23.16 -36.78 -4.99
CA ILE A 52 22.41 -36.53 -3.74
C ILE A 52 21.54 -37.75 -3.37
N TYR A 53 20.88 -38.36 -4.35
CA TYR A 53 20.11 -39.60 -4.16
C TYR A 53 20.99 -40.75 -3.63
N ASP A 54 22.12 -41.02 -4.28
CA ASP A 54 23.04 -42.09 -3.91
C ASP A 54 23.59 -41.87 -2.48
N MET A 55 23.94 -40.63 -2.14
CA MET A 55 24.41 -40.24 -0.80
C MET A 55 23.33 -40.39 0.30
N CYS A 56 22.05 -40.25 -0.04
CA CYS A 56 20.95 -40.40 0.91
C CYS A 56 20.46 -41.85 1.07
N VAL A 57 20.61 -42.71 0.05
CA VAL A 57 20.07 -44.10 0.05
C VAL A 57 21.10 -45.14 0.50
N GLN A 58 22.39 -44.80 0.45
CA GLN A 58 23.45 -45.70 0.91
C GLN A 58 23.37 -45.99 2.43
N ARG A 59 24.13 -47.01 2.87
CA ARG A 59 24.12 -47.47 4.27
C ARG A 59 24.49 -46.37 5.27
N SER A 60 25.43 -45.50 4.89
CA SER A 60 25.77 -44.28 5.61
C SER A 60 24.90 -43.13 5.09
N ASP A 61 23.68 -43.01 5.62
CA ASP A 61 22.71 -41.99 5.21
C ASP A 61 23.24 -40.59 5.55
N TYR A 62 23.49 -39.78 4.51
CA TYR A 62 23.96 -38.39 4.64
C TYR A 62 22.84 -37.35 4.49
N SER A 63 21.57 -37.74 4.49
CA SER A 63 20.43 -36.83 4.28
C SER A 63 20.42 -35.63 5.24
N GLN A 64 20.63 -35.86 6.54
CA GLN A 64 20.70 -34.81 7.55
C GLN A 64 21.88 -33.86 7.31
N GLN A 65 23.07 -34.40 7.01
CA GLN A 65 24.26 -33.59 6.74
C GLN A 65 24.09 -32.76 5.46
N LEU A 66 23.44 -33.31 4.43
CA LEU A 66 23.15 -32.60 3.20
C LEU A 66 22.10 -31.50 3.39
N TYR A 67 21.11 -31.70 4.27
CA TYR A 67 20.15 -30.67 4.67
C TYR A 67 20.82 -29.50 5.39
N GLU A 68 21.74 -29.78 6.32
CA GLU A 68 22.54 -28.75 7.01
C GLU A 68 23.47 -28.01 6.04
N LYS A 69 24.10 -28.74 5.11
CA LYS A 69 24.94 -28.13 4.07
C LYS A 69 24.16 -27.25 3.10
N TYR A 70 22.92 -27.64 2.74
CA TYR A 70 22.03 -26.81 1.92
C TYR A 70 21.83 -25.44 2.56
N ARG A 71 21.45 -25.41 3.84
CA ARG A 71 21.30 -24.16 4.61
C ARG A 71 22.60 -23.36 4.59
N LYS A 72 23.71 -24.00 4.95
CA LYS A 72 25.02 -23.33 5.05
C LYS A 72 25.47 -22.70 3.74
N VAL A 73 25.19 -23.33 2.59
CA VAL A 73 25.53 -22.76 1.27
C VAL A 73 24.84 -21.42 1.04
N ILE A 74 23.56 -21.33 1.40
CA ILE A 74 22.76 -20.12 1.25
C ILE A 74 23.25 -19.04 2.22
N GLU A 75 23.49 -19.40 3.49
CA GLU A 75 24.03 -18.51 4.50
C GLU A 75 25.41 -17.97 4.13
N ASP A 76 26.35 -18.83 3.73
CA ASP A 76 27.72 -18.46 3.36
C ASP A 76 27.71 -17.48 2.17
N TYR A 77 26.93 -17.77 1.11
CA TYR A 77 26.78 -16.86 -0.04
C TYR A 77 26.17 -15.51 0.37
N THR A 78 25.16 -15.54 1.25
CA THR A 78 24.48 -14.33 1.74
C THR A 78 25.45 -13.44 2.52
N ILE A 79 26.21 -14.02 3.45
CA ILE A 79 27.16 -13.30 4.31
C ILE A 79 28.36 -12.78 3.52
N GLN A 80 28.89 -13.57 2.58
CA GLN A 80 30.14 -13.24 1.89
C GLN A 80 29.94 -12.36 0.66
N THR A 81 28.75 -12.39 0.04
CA THR A 81 28.50 -11.69 -1.24
C THR A 81 27.34 -10.71 -1.14
N VAL A 82 26.17 -11.18 -0.67
CA VAL A 82 24.94 -10.36 -0.67
C VAL A 82 25.05 -9.18 0.29
N LEU A 83 25.34 -9.43 1.57
CA LEU A 83 25.41 -8.38 2.59
C LEU A 83 26.47 -7.32 2.29
N PRO A 84 27.73 -7.66 1.93
CA PRO A 84 28.72 -6.65 1.55
C PRO A 84 28.24 -5.76 0.40
N SER A 85 27.67 -6.34 -0.65
CA SER A 85 27.19 -5.58 -1.81
C SER A 85 26.06 -4.59 -1.48
N LEU A 86 25.25 -4.88 -0.46
CA LEU A 86 24.18 -4.02 0.03
C LEU A 86 24.74 -2.91 0.92
N ARG A 87 25.65 -3.26 1.84
CA ARG A 87 26.28 -2.33 2.78
C ARG A 87 27.15 -1.27 2.11
N GLU A 88 27.73 -1.59 0.94
CA GLU A 88 28.55 -0.67 0.15
C GLU A 88 27.74 0.37 -0.64
N LYS A 89 26.41 0.23 -0.72
CA LYS A 89 25.54 1.11 -1.49
C LYS A 89 24.60 1.92 -0.60
N HIS A 90 24.13 3.05 -1.13
CA HIS A 90 23.21 3.95 -0.44
C HIS A 90 22.02 4.32 -1.33
N ASP A 91 20.97 4.87 -0.71
CA ASP A 91 19.78 5.42 -1.39
C ASP A 91 19.20 4.48 -2.47
N GLU A 92 18.90 5.02 -3.65
CA GLU A 92 18.29 4.25 -4.76
C GLU A 92 19.20 3.12 -5.27
N ASP A 93 20.52 3.28 -5.23
CA ASP A 93 21.46 2.23 -5.65
C ASP A 93 21.41 1.02 -4.71
N MET A 94 21.25 1.27 -3.41
CA MET A 94 21.01 0.22 -2.43
C MET A 94 19.68 -0.48 -2.68
N LEU A 95 18.61 0.25 -2.98
CA LEU A 95 17.32 -0.34 -3.34
C LEU A 95 17.41 -1.21 -4.59
N ARG A 96 18.11 -0.76 -5.64
CA ARG A 96 18.33 -1.53 -6.88
C ARG A 96 19.11 -2.81 -6.60
N GLU A 97 20.13 -2.73 -5.75
CA GLU A 97 20.88 -3.91 -5.34
C GLU A 97 20.01 -4.86 -4.51
N LEU A 98 19.20 -4.37 -3.57
CA LEU A 98 18.28 -5.18 -2.77
C LEU A 98 17.31 -5.96 -3.66
N VAL A 99 16.71 -5.30 -4.66
CA VAL A 99 15.82 -5.95 -5.65
C VAL A 99 16.58 -7.01 -6.45
N LYS A 100 17.78 -6.70 -6.94
CA LYS A 100 18.64 -7.66 -7.66
C LYS A 100 18.93 -8.89 -6.79
N ARG A 101 19.35 -8.67 -5.55
CA ARG A 101 19.74 -9.73 -4.61
C ARG A 101 18.56 -10.61 -4.22
N TRP A 102 17.38 -10.03 -4.00
CA TRP A 102 16.17 -10.81 -3.76
C TRP A 102 15.77 -11.69 -4.94
N ASN A 103 15.82 -11.15 -6.16
CA ASN A 103 15.54 -11.93 -7.38
C ASN A 103 16.54 -13.06 -7.57
N ASN A 104 17.84 -12.79 -7.38
CA ASN A 104 18.88 -13.82 -7.43
C ASN A 104 18.66 -14.89 -6.35
N HIS A 105 18.26 -14.49 -5.14
CA HIS A 105 17.95 -15.41 -4.05
C HIS A 105 16.81 -16.36 -4.39
N LYS A 106 15.69 -15.84 -4.93
CA LYS A 106 14.57 -16.67 -5.40
C LYS A 106 15.00 -17.69 -6.46
N ILE A 107 15.85 -17.28 -7.40
CA ILE A 107 16.40 -18.19 -8.42
C ILE A 107 17.30 -19.24 -7.78
N MET A 108 18.18 -18.83 -6.84
CA MET A 108 19.07 -19.74 -6.12
C MET A 108 18.29 -20.82 -5.38
N VAL A 109 17.32 -20.44 -4.55
CA VAL A 109 16.47 -21.35 -3.78
C VAL A 109 15.77 -22.33 -4.72
N LYS A 110 15.14 -21.84 -5.80
CA LYS A 110 14.48 -22.70 -6.79
C LYS A 110 15.41 -23.77 -7.40
N TRP A 111 16.65 -23.39 -7.74
CA TRP A 111 17.62 -24.33 -8.31
C TRP A 111 18.18 -25.30 -7.27
N LEU A 112 18.53 -24.82 -6.08
CA LEU A 112 19.05 -25.66 -5.02
C LEU A 112 17.96 -26.64 -4.54
N SER A 113 16.72 -26.20 -4.31
CA SER A 113 15.58 -27.07 -3.98
C SER A 113 15.39 -28.16 -5.05
N LYS A 114 15.60 -27.85 -6.34
CA LYS A 114 15.54 -28.84 -7.42
C LYS A 114 16.67 -29.87 -7.35
N PHE A 115 17.91 -29.45 -7.05
CA PHE A 115 19.03 -30.40 -6.90
C PHE A 115 18.82 -31.31 -5.68
N PHE A 116 18.38 -30.73 -4.56
CA PHE A 116 18.23 -31.41 -3.28
C PHE A 116 16.82 -32.01 -3.05
N VAL A 117 15.94 -32.02 -4.06
CA VAL A 117 14.52 -32.42 -3.95
C VAL A 117 14.28 -33.79 -3.31
N TYR A 118 15.27 -34.70 -3.35
CA TYR A 118 15.19 -35.97 -2.65
C TYR A 118 15.04 -35.80 -1.13
N ILE A 119 15.70 -34.80 -0.55
CA ILE A 119 15.64 -34.50 0.89
C ILE A 119 14.23 -34.08 1.29
N ASP A 120 13.59 -33.16 0.57
CA ASP A 120 12.19 -32.78 0.82
C ASP A 120 11.23 -33.97 0.71
N ARG A 121 11.43 -34.82 -0.30
CA ARG A 121 10.53 -35.97 -0.53
C ARG A 121 10.66 -37.05 0.55
N HIS A 122 11.81 -37.16 1.19
CA HIS A 122 12.12 -38.30 2.04
C HIS A 122 12.49 -37.93 3.47
N LEU A 123 13.42 -37.00 3.71
CA LEU A 123 13.79 -36.58 5.06
C LEU A 123 12.65 -35.79 5.70
N VAL A 124 12.23 -34.69 5.07
CA VAL A 124 11.19 -33.78 5.60
C VAL A 124 9.88 -34.52 5.89
N ARG A 125 9.50 -35.47 5.03
CA ARG A 125 8.28 -36.27 5.21
C ARG A 125 8.38 -37.41 6.23
N ARG A 126 9.59 -37.94 6.49
CA ARG A 126 9.78 -39.07 7.42
C ARG A 126 10.15 -38.63 8.82
N SER A 127 10.66 -37.41 8.99
CA SER A 127 11.05 -36.87 10.29
C SER A 127 9.86 -36.89 11.24
N LYS A 128 10.06 -37.49 12.44
CA LYS A 128 9.04 -37.50 13.50
C LYS A 128 8.76 -36.11 14.05
N ILE A 129 9.77 -35.24 14.00
CA ILE A 129 9.69 -33.84 14.36
C ILE A 129 9.56 -33.07 13.05
N PRO A 130 8.54 -32.21 12.88
CA PRO A 130 8.42 -31.38 11.68
C PRO A 130 9.69 -30.55 11.49
N ILE A 131 10.30 -30.69 10.31
CA ILE A 131 11.39 -29.84 9.87
C ILE A 131 10.92 -29.02 8.68
N PRO A 132 11.39 -27.76 8.51
CA PRO A 132 11.02 -26.96 7.35
C PRO A 132 11.46 -27.61 6.03
N SER A 133 10.71 -27.34 4.96
CA SER A 133 11.12 -27.71 3.60
C SER A 133 12.34 -26.91 3.14
N LEU A 134 13.02 -27.39 2.10
CA LEU A 134 14.17 -26.67 1.52
C LEU A 134 13.79 -25.28 1.01
N ASP A 135 12.60 -25.13 0.43
CA ASP A 135 12.09 -23.83 -0.02
C ASP A 135 11.86 -22.89 1.18
N GLU A 136 11.25 -23.37 2.28
CA GLU A 136 11.08 -22.59 3.51
C GLU A 136 12.44 -22.18 4.09
N VAL A 137 13.38 -23.12 4.28
CA VAL A 137 14.73 -22.79 4.78
C VAL A 137 15.42 -21.78 3.88
N GLY A 138 15.30 -21.95 2.56
CA GLY A 138 15.91 -21.06 1.58
C GLY A 138 15.37 -19.65 1.69
N LEU A 139 14.04 -19.48 1.70
CA LEU A 139 13.39 -18.17 1.80
C LEU A 139 13.64 -17.50 3.17
N THR A 140 13.54 -18.27 4.27
CA THR A 140 13.78 -17.74 5.63
C THR A 140 15.21 -17.26 5.83
N CYS A 141 16.20 -17.85 5.14
CA CYS A 141 17.57 -17.35 5.22
C CYS A 141 17.72 -15.88 4.77
N PHE A 142 16.99 -15.47 3.72
CA PHE A 142 16.99 -14.07 3.30
C PHE A 142 16.25 -13.18 4.29
N LEU A 143 15.12 -13.66 4.83
CA LEU A 143 14.38 -12.95 5.87
C LEU A 143 15.30 -12.65 7.07
N ASP A 144 15.93 -13.68 7.60
CA ASP A 144 16.73 -13.60 8.83
C ASP A 144 18.00 -12.77 8.65
N LEU A 145 18.69 -12.90 7.51
CA LEU A 145 20.00 -12.27 7.30
C LEU A 145 19.92 -10.93 6.57
N VAL A 146 19.08 -10.81 5.54
CA VAL A 146 19.08 -9.63 4.65
C VAL A 146 17.92 -8.71 4.98
N TYR A 147 16.69 -9.22 5.03
CA TYR A 147 15.51 -8.39 5.27
C TYR A 147 15.58 -7.72 6.66
N CYS A 148 15.86 -8.48 7.72
CA CYS A 148 15.99 -7.93 9.07
C CYS A 148 17.04 -6.82 9.18
N GLU A 149 18.12 -6.89 8.40
CA GLU A 149 19.16 -5.85 8.38
C GLU A 149 18.76 -4.63 7.54
N MET A 150 18.16 -4.86 6.36
CA MET A 150 17.96 -3.81 5.37
C MET A 150 16.60 -3.10 5.44
N GLN A 151 15.59 -3.70 6.08
CA GLN A 151 14.21 -3.20 6.02
C GLN A 151 14.05 -1.78 6.57
N SER A 152 14.74 -1.40 7.64
CA SER A 152 14.59 -0.03 8.16
C SER A 152 15.16 1.02 7.20
N THR A 153 16.34 0.76 6.63
CA THR A 153 16.98 1.66 5.66
C THR A 153 16.18 1.73 4.36
N ALA A 154 15.71 0.59 3.84
CA ALA A 154 14.90 0.56 2.63
C ALA A 154 13.58 1.36 2.80
N LYS A 155 12.92 1.22 3.95
CA LYS A 155 11.72 2.00 4.30
C LYS A 155 12.00 3.51 4.28
N GLU A 156 13.10 3.96 4.89
CA GLU A 156 13.46 5.38 4.92
C GLU A 156 13.69 5.95 3.51
N VAL A 157 14.42 5.22 2.65
CA VAL A 157 14.65 5.63 1.27
C VAL A 157 13.35 5.64 0.47
N VAL A 158 12.48 4.64 0.63
CA VAL A 158 11.18 4.60 -0.06
C VAL A 158 10.28 5.76 0.38
N ILE A 159 10.20 6.07 1.67
CA ILE A 159 9.43 7.23 2.17
C ILE A 159 10.00 8.54 1.58
N ALA A 160 11.33 8.68 1.51
CA ALA A 160 11.95 9.85 0.88
C ALA A 160 11.61 9.96 -0.62
N LEU A 161 11.55 8.86 -1.37
CA LEU A 161 11.11 8.84 -2.77
C LEU A 161 9.64 9.27 -2.90
N ILE A 162 8.77 8.81 -2.01
CA ILE A 162 7.36 9.24 -1.98
C ILE A 162 7.27 10.76 -1.74
N HIS A 163 8.08 11.33 -0.86
CA HIS A 163 8.14 12.78 -0.67
C HIS A 163 8.59 13.53 -1.91
N LYS A 164 9.67 13.09 -2.57
CA LYS A 164 10.13 13.69 -3.84
C LYS A 164 9.00 13.74 -4.87
N GLU A 165 8.28 12.62 -5.02
CA GLU A 165 7.14 12.56 -5.95
C GLU A 165 5.97 13.47 -5.53
N ARG A 166 5.72 13.63 -4.23
CA ARG A 166 4.70 14.55 -3.72
C ARG A 166 5.03 16.02 -3.97
N GLU A 167 6.31 16.36 -4.09
CA GLU A 167 6.80 17.70 -4.45
C GLU A 167 6.98 17.88 -5.97
N GLY A 168 6.58 16.88 -6.78
CA GLY A 168 6.55 16.96 -8.25
C GLY A 168 7.79 16.45 -8.96
N GLU A 169 8.74 15.85 -8.23
CA GLU A 169 9.91 15.20 -8.83
C GLU A 169 9.53 13.86 -9.47
N GLN A 170 10.27 13.46 -10.50
CA GLN A 170 10.13 12.14 -11.11
C GLN A 170 10.91 11.10 -10.30
N ILE A 171 10.29 9.96 -10.06
CA ILE A 171 10.90 8.82 -9.37
C ILE A 171 10.76 7.55 -10.20
N ASP A 172 11.62 6.56 -9.93
CA ASP A 172 11.48 5.22 -10.48
C ASP A 172 10.37 4.46 -9.72
N ARG A 173 9.11 4.65 -10.15
CA ARG A 173 7.94 3.97 -9.56
C ARG A 173 8.06 2.44 -9.59
N ALA A 174 8.72 1.88 -10.60
CA ALA A 174 8.93 0.44 -10.72
C ALA A 174 9.91 -0.07 -9.65
N LEU A 175 10.97 0.69 -9.37
CA LEU A 175 11.87 0.39 -8.26
C LEU A 175 11.13 0.40 -6.92
N VAL A 176 10.34 1.43 -6.63
CA VAL A 176 9.55 1.51 -5.39
C VAL A 176 8.61 0.31 -5.27
N LYS A 177 7.89 -0.03 -6.34
CA LYS A 177 7.02 -1.21 -6.35
C LYS A 177 7.81 -2.49 -6.05
N ASN A 178 8.93 -2.71 -6.74
CA ASN A 178 9.73 -3.92 -6.57
C ASN A 178 10.29 -4.05 -5.16
N VAL A 179 10.65 -2.94 -4.50
CA VAL A 179 11.09 -2.95 -3.09
C VAL A 179 9.92 -3.30 -2.18
N LEU A 180 8.75 -2.71 -2.38
CA LEU A 180 7.57 -3.00 -1.56
C LEU A 180 7.07 -4.43 -1.71
N ASP A 181 7.20 -5.02 -2.91
CA ASP A 181 6.95 -6.44 -3.13
C ASP A 181 7.87 -7.32 -2.25
N ILE A 182 9.09 -6.88 -1.90
CA ILE A 182 9.97 -7.61 -0.97
C ILE A 182 9.37 -7.67 0.44
N TYR A 183 8.78 -6.57 0.93
CA TYR A 183 8.10 -6.57 2.23
C TYR A 183 6.89 -7.51 2.24
N VAL A 184 6.12 -7.53 1.16
CA VAL A 184 4.98 -8.43 1.00
C VAL A 184 5.44 -9.89 0.94
N GLU A 185 6.43 -10.20 0.10
CA GLU A 185 6.91 -11.57 -0.09
C GLU A 185 7.62 -12.13 1.15
N ASN A 186 8.31 -11.28 1.93
CA ASN A 186 8.96 -11.68 3.19
C ASN A 186 7.96 -11.86 4.35
N GLY A 187 6.70 -11.49 4.18
CA GLY A 187 5.61 -11.88 5.09
C GLY A 187 5.23 -13.36 4.98
N MET A 188 5.82 -14.12 4.05
CA MET A 188 5.62 -15.58 3.90
C MET A 188 4.15 -16.01 3.87
N GLY A 189 3.32 -15.22 3.17
CA GLY A 189 1.87 -15.45 3.05
C GLY A 189 1.01 -14.56 3.94
N THR A 190 1.61 -13.79 4.85
CA THR A 190 0.95 -12.70 5.58
C THR A 190 1.39 -11.33 5.04
N LEU A 191 0.66 -10.28 5.39
CA LEU A 191 1.05 -8.89 5.09
C LEU A 191 1.69 -8.19 6.30
N GLU A 192 1.94 -8.91 7.40
CA GLU A 192 2.42 -8.33 8.66
C GLU A 192 3.72 -7.55 8.46
N LYS A 193 4.67 -8.07 7.67
CA LYS A 193 5.92 -7.38 7.34
C LYS A 193 5.69 -6.09 6.56
N TYR A 194 4.81 -6.10 5.57
CA TYR A 194 4.44 -4.88 4.86
C TYR A 194 3.75 -3.87 5.77
N GLU A 195 2.81 -4.32 6.61
CA GLU A 195 2.02 -3.45 7.49
C GLU A 195 2.87 -2.83 8.62
N GLU A 196 3.65 -3.65 9.33
CA GLU A 196 4.44 -3.25 10.48
C GLU A 196 5.71 -2.51 10.09
N ASP A 197 6.49 -3.05 9.16
CA ASP A 197 7.83 -2.53 8.84
C ASP A 197 7.80 -1.34 7.86
N PHE A 198 6.68 -1.13 7.15
CA PHE A 198 6.55 -0.05 6.17
C PHE A 198 5.26 0.77 6.28
N GLU A 199 4.09 0.16 6.13
CA GLU A 199 2.82 0.88 5.96
C GLU A 199 2.52 1.79 7.15
N SER A 200 2.71 1.29 8.37
CA SER A 200 2.48 2.04 9.61
C SER A 200 3.29 3.35 9.66
N PHE A 201 4.57 3.28 9.29
CA PHE A 201 5.48 4.42 9.24
C PHE A 201 5.12 5.38 8.11
N MET A 202 4.82 4.85 6.91
CA MET A 202 4.42 5.65 5.76
C MET A 202 3.12 6.42 6.03
N LEU A 203 2.13 5.80 6.68
CA LEU A 203 0.88 6.45 7.09
C LEU A 203 1.10 7.56 8.14
N GLN A 204 2.01 7.35 9.10
CA GLN A 204 2.37 8.36 10.10
C GLN A 204 3.09 9.56 9.47
N ASP A 205 4.04 9.29 8.58
CA ASP A 205 4.77 10.30 7.82
C ASP A 205 3.80 11.10 6.93
N THR A 206 2.89 10.41 6.24
CA THR A 206 1.85 11.04 5.40
C THR A 206 0.95 11.97 6.19
N ALA A 207 0.58 11.60 7.42
CA ALA A 207 -0.21 12.48 8.28
C ALA A 207 0.57 13.75 8.64
N SER A 208 1.84 13.60 9.03
CA SER A 208 2.73 14.73 9.34
C SER A 208 2.95 15.64 8.13
N TYR A 209 3.04 15.06 6.93
CA TYR A 209 3.15 15.79 5.67
C TYR A 209 1.90 16.62 5.36
N TYR A 210 0.72 16.00 5.38
CA TYR A 210 -0.52 16.70 5.07
C TYR A 210 -0.96 17.67 6.16
N SER A 211 -0.64 17.41 7.43
CA SER A 211 -0.84 18.37 8.52
C SER A 211 -0.06 19.67 8.26
N ARG A 212 1.21 19.58 7.85
CA ARG A 212 2.02 20.75 7.49
C ARG A 212 1.48 21.49 6.26
N LYS A 213 1.08 20.76 5.20
CA LYS A 213 0.46 21.36 4.02
C LYS A 213 -0.86 22.06 4.36
N ALA A 214 -1.70 21.44 5.17
CA ALA A 214 -2.96 22.00 5.67
C ALA A 214 -2.75 23.33 6.39
N SER A 215 -1.78 23.41 7.32
CA SER A 215 -1.49 24.66 8.05
C SER A 215 -1.12 25.79 7.10
N ARG A 216 -0.21 25.55 6.14
CA ARG A 216 0.19 26.55 5.15
C ARG A 216 -0.98 27.00 4.27
N TRP A 217 -1.72 26.05 3.68
CA TRP A 217 -2.86 26.37 2.82
C TRP A 217 -4.01 27.06 3.57
N THR A 218 -4.13 26.81 4.87
CA THR A 218 -5.14 27.48 5.70
C THR A 218 -4.87 28.98 5.82
N GLU A 219 -3.61 29.40 5.81
CA GLU A 219 -3.20 30.80 5.87
C GLU A 219 -3.26 31.48 4.48
N GLU A 220 -2.92 30.75 3.42
CA GLU A 220 -2.69 31.32 2.09
C GLU A 220 -3.93 31.30 1.17
N ASP A 221 -4.77 30.27 1.24
CA ASP A 221 -5.77 30.00 0.19
C ASP A 221 -7.19 30.45 0.53
N SER A 222 -8.05 30.67 -0.46
CA SER A 222 -9.51 30.76 -0.25
C SER A 222 -10.14 29.37 -0.01
N CYS A 223 -11.35 29.29 0.55
CA CYS A 223 -12.01 27.99 0.78
C CYS A 223 -12.12 27.14 -0.52
N PRO A 224 -12.56 27.67 -1.67
CA PRO A 224 -12.55 26.93 -2.94
C PRO A 224 -11.16 26.41 -3.35
N ASP A 225 -10.14 27.27 -3.30
CA ASP A 225 -8.77 26.91 -3.71
C ASP A 225 -8.21 25.78 -2.85
N TYR A 226 -8.45 25.86 -1.54
CA TYR A 226 -8.10 24.78 -0.60
C TYR A 226 -8.79 23.47 -0.96
N MET A 227 -10.10 23.50 -1.23
CA MET A 227 -10.87 22.29 -1.57
C MET A 227 -10.39 21.65 -2.89
N ILE A 228 -9.97 22.47 -3.87
CA ILE A 228 -9.35 21.97 -5.11
C ILE A 228 -8.04 21.23 -4.78
N LYS A 229 -7.16 21.82 -3.96
CA LYS A 229 -5.90 21.18 -3.55
C LYS A 229 -6.13 19.87 -2.79
N VAL A 230 -7.13 19.81 -1.90
CA VAL A 230 -7.47 18.57 -1.18
C VAL A 230 -7.94 17.47 -2.14
N GLU A 231 -8.80 17.82 -3.09
CA GLU A 231 -9.29 16.88 -4.10
C GLU A 231 -8.16 16.33 -4.99
N GLU A 232 -7.26 17.21 -5.43
CA GLU A 232 -6.07 16.82 -6.20
C GLU A 232 -5.15 15.91 -5.38
N CYS A 233 -4.93 16.21 -4.10
CA CYS A 233 -4.13 15.37 -3.22
C CYS A 233 -4.69 13.96 -3.06
N LEU A 234 -6.00 13.85 -2.81
CA LEU A 234 -6.67 12.55 -2.70
C LEU A 234 -6.59 11.77 -4.01
N LYS A 235 -6.69 12.44 -5.16
CA LYS A 235 -6.51 11.81 -6.48
C LYS A 235 -5.09 11.28 -6.64
N MET A 236 -4.08 12.11 -6.39
CA MET A 236 -2.68 11.72 -6.54
C MET A 236 -2.28 10.56 -5.62
N GLU A 237 -2.76 10.55 -4.37
CA GLU A 237 -2.44 9.46 -3.43
C GLU A 237 -3.12 8.13 -3.83
N ARG A 238 -4.33 8.16 -4.40
CA ARG A 238 -4.94 6.94 -4.98
C ARG A 238 -4.17 6.43 -6.19
N GLU A 239 -3.68 7.34 -7.03
CA GLU A 239 -2.79 6.98 -8.13
C GLU A 239 -1.51 6.33 -7.59
N ARG A 240 -0.85 6.90 -6.58
CA ARG A 240 0.33 6.30 -5.92
C ARG A 240 0.07 4.89 -5.44
N VAL A 241 -1.08 4.66 -4.79
CA VAL A 241 -1.46 3.32 -4.35
C VAL A 241 -1.55 2.36 -5.54
N THR A 242 -2.23 2.76 -6.61
CA THR A 242 -2.40 1.93 -7.81
C THR A 242 -1.06 1.56 -8.47
N HIS A 243 -0.07 2.46 -8.42
CA HIS A 243 1.21 2.24 -9.10
C HIS A 243 2.18 1.35 -8.30
N TYR A 244 2.26 1.50 -6.98
CA TYR A 244 3.31 0.83 -6.21
C TYR A 244 2.96 0.40 -4.78
N LEU A 245 1.88 0.86 -4.16
CA LEU A 245 1.50 0.38 -2.81
C LEU A 245 0.57 -0.84 -2.91
N HIS A 246 0.45 -1.59 -1.82
CA HIS A 246 -0.53 -2.68 -1.76
C HIS A 246 -1.96 -2.12 -1.65
N SER A 247 -2.94 -2.78 -2.28
CA SER A 247 -4.33 -2.30 -2.37
C SER A 247 -5.01 -2.11 -1.01
N ILE A 248 -4.61 -2.87 0.02
CA ILE A 248 -5.12 -2.72 1.39
C ILE A 248 -4.79 -1.36 2.02
N THR A 249 -3.79 -0.67 1.48
CA THR A 249 -3.32 0.62 2.00
C THR A 249 -4.26 1.76 1.63
N GLU A 250 -4.97 1.66 0.50
CA GLU A 250 -5.84 2.74 0.00
C GLU A 250 -6.85 3.25 1.06
N PRO A 251 -7.70 2.40 1.69
CA PRO A 251 -8.67 2.89 2.67
C PRO A 251 -8.00 3.60 3.86
N LYS A 252 -6.90 3.04 4.40
CA LYS A 252 -6.18 3.59 5.55
C LYS A 252 -5.52 4.94 5.20
N LEU A 253 -4.90 5.02 4.02
CA LEU A 253 -4.25 6.23 3.51
C LEU A 253 -5.27 7.35 3.27
N VAL A 254 -6.36 7.05 2.57
CA VAL A 254 -7.43 8.01 2.29
C VAL A 254 -8.04 8.54 3.59
N GLU A 255 -8.36 7.66 4.54
CA GLU A 255 -8.89 8.06 5.85
C GLU A 255 -7.93 9.01 6.57
N LYS A 256 -6.63 8.70 6.58
CA LYS A 256 -5.61 9.54 7.22
C LYS A 256 -5.54 10.93 6.59
N ILE A 257 -5.52 11.01 5.26
CA ILE A 257 -5.47 12.27 4.52
C ILE A 257 -6.75 13.08 4.76
N GLN A 258 -7.92 12.44 4.72
CA GLN A 258 -9.19 13.08 5.02
C GLN A 258 -9.24 13.63 6.45
N ASN A 259 -8.67 12.90 7.43
CA ASN A 259 -8.57 13.41 8.79
C ASN A 259 -7.75 14.71 8.85
N GLU A 260 -6.53 14.69 8.30
CA GLU A 260 -5.65 15.87 8.36
C GLU A 260 -6.21 17.06 7.55
N LEU A 261 -6.74 16.82 6.35
CA LEU A 261 -7.15 17.88 5.43
C LEU A 261 -8.59 18.36 5.60
N LEU A 262 -9.52 17.50 6.06
CA LEU A 262 -10.97 17.81 6.10
C LEU A 262 -11.59 17.74 7.50
N VAL A 263 -10.93 17.11 8.47
CA VAL A 263 -11.45 16.99 9.83
C VAL A 263 -10.76 17.97 10.78
N MET A 264 -9.44 18.05 10.72
CA MET A 264 -8.65 18.87 11.64
C MET A 264 -8.69 20.37 11.31
N VAL A 265 -8.76 20.73 10.02
CA VAL A 265 -8.71 22.14 9.57
C VAL A 265 -10.08 22.83 9.60
N THR A 266 -11.16 22.08 9.37
CA THR A 266 -12.26 22.67 8.59
C THR A 266 -13.36 23.37 9.39
N LYS A 267 -13.23 23.49 10.72
CA LYS A 267 -14.25 24.22 11.49
C LYS A 267 -14.32 25.69 11.05
N ASN A 268 -13.18 26.36 10.96
CA ASN A 268 -13.16 27.81 10.71
C ASN A 268 -13.30 28.19 9.23
N ARG A 269 -13.01 27.26 8.31
CA ARG A 269 -12.93 27.56 6.87
C ARG A 269 -14.28 27.48 6.16
N LEU A 270 -15.10 26.45 6.44
CA LEU A 270 -16.44 26.36 5.85
C LEU A 270 -17.39 27.45 6.38
N GLU A 271 -17.17 27.90 7.61
CA GLU A 271 -17.96 28.95 8.28
C GLU A 271 -17.48 30.38 7.94
N ASN A 272 -16.39 30.53 7.18
CA ASN A 272 -15.86 31.83 6.80
C ASN A 272 -16.91 32.65 6.04
N GLU A 273 -17.18 33.88 6.47
CA GLU A 273 -18.28 34.68 5.93
C GLU A 273 -18.10 35.09 4.47
N HIS A 274 -16.85 35.26 4.02
CA HIS A 274 -16.52 35.82 2.70
C HIS A 274 -16.20 34.77 1.65
N SER A 275 -15.71 33.59 2.06
CA SER A 275 -15.32 32.51 1.14
C SER A 275 -15.90 31.15 1.47
N GLY A 276 -16.54 31.01 2.64
CA GLY A 276 -17.09 29.75 3.12
C GLY A 276 -18.35 29.32 2.39
N PHE A 277 -18.99 28.28 2.91
CA PHE A 277 -20.12 27.61 2.27
C PHE A 277 -21.28 28.56 1.92
N SER A 278 -21.63 29.45 2.85
CA SER A 278 -22.69 30.45 2.62
C SER A 278 -22.32 31.49 1.55
N ALA A 279 -21.04 31.83 1.40
CA ALA A 279 -20.59 32.74 0.34
C ALA A 279 -20.75 32.07 -1.03
N LEU A 280 -20.36 30.79 -1.14
CA LEU A 280 -20.52 30.01 -2.37
C LEU A 280 -21.98 29.85 -2.80
N LEU A 281 -22.92 29.77 -1.85
CA LEU A 281 -24.35 29.77 -2.14
C LEU A 281 -24.86 31.13 -2.64
N ARG A 282 -24.37 32.24 -2.07
CA ARG A 282 -24.73 33.59 -2.55
C ARG A 282 -24.22 33.86 -3.95
N ASP A 283 -23.02 33.37 -4.26
CA ASP A 283 -22.32 33.62 -5.52
C ASP A 283 -22.62 32.55 -6.61
N ASP A 284 -23.59 31.66 -6.37
CA ASP A 284 -24.01 30.56 -7.27
C ASP A 284 -22.83 29.69 -7.75
N LYS A 285 -21.86 29.43 -6.87
CA LYS A 285 -20.67 28.62 -7.17
C LYS A 285 -20.95 27.12 -7.08
N LYS A 286 -21.86 26.62 -7.93
CA LYS A 286 -22.34 25.22 -7.94
C LYS A 286 -21.23 24.16 -8.00
N ASN A 287 -20.18 24.39 -8.79
CA ASN A 287 -19.06 23.46 -8.90
C ASN A 287 -18.30 23.30 -7.57
N ASP A 288 -18.09 24.41 -6.86
CA ASP A 288 -17.38 24.39 -5.56
C ASP A 288 -18.25 23.78 -4.47
N LEU A 289 -19.56 24.04 -4.49
CA LEU A 289 -20.52 23.36 -3.61
C LEU A 289 -20.56 21.85 -3.85
N SER A 290 -20.56 21.42 -5.10
CA SER A 290 -20.50 20.00 -5.49
C SER A 290 -19.20 19.35 -5.01
N ARG A 291 -18.08 20.06 -5.08
CA ARG A 291 -16.78 19.59 -4.58
C ARG A 291 -16.79 19.41 -3.07
N ILE A 292 -17.30 20.41 -2.33
CA ILE A 292 -17.46 20.30 -0.87
C ILE A 292 -18.31 19.07 -0.54
N TYR A 293 -19.45 18.87 -1.21
CA TYR A 293 -20.27 17.69 -1.01
C TYR A 293 -19.50 16.38 -1.26
N ARG A 294 -18.81 16.26 -2.41
CA ARG A 294 -18.02 15.06 -2.74
C ARG A 294 -16.92 14.76 -1.72
N LEU A 295 -16.23 15.79 -1.23
CA LEU A 295 -15.16 15.65 -0.23
C LEU A 295 -15.69 15.21 1.14
N TYR A 296 -16.87 15.69 1.54
CA TYR A 296 -17.48 15.38 2.84
C TYR A 296 -18.39 14.15 2.84
N LEU A 297 -18.86 13.70 1.69
CA LEU A 297 -19.74 12.53 1.55
C LEU A 297 -19.20 11.28 2.27
N PRO A 298 -17.89 10.94 2.18
CA PRO A 298 -17.34 9.78 2.90
C PRO A 298 -17.19 9.97 4.41
N ILE A 299 -17.49 11.17 4.95
CA ILE A 299 -17.27 11.54 6.36
C ILE A 299 -18.61 11.95 6.99
N PRO A 300 -19.49 11.00 7.38
CA PRO A 300 -20.88 11.28 7.73
C PRO A 300 -21.08 12.38 8.78
N LYS A 301 -20.26 12.40 9.84
CA LYS A 301 -20.32 13.42 10.90
C LYS A 301 -20.02 14.83 10.37
N ARG A 302 -19.13 14.95 9.38
CA ARG A 302 -18.76 16.24 8.77
C ARG A 302 -19.71 16.63 7.66
N LEU A 303 -20.26 15.68 6.91
CA LEU A 303 -21.38 15.92 5.99
C LEU A 303 -22.59 16.52 6.71
N GLY A 304 -22.88 16.05 7.93
CA GLY A 304 -23.90 16.65 8.81
C GLY A 304 -23.67 18.14 9.05
N ARG A 305 -22.42 18.58 9.25
CA ARG A 305 -22.08 20.01 9.39
C ARG A 305 -22.29 20.80 8.11
N VAL A 306 -21.97 20.23 6.95
CA VAL A 306 -22.28 20.87 5.65
C VAL A 306 -23.80 21.06 5.50
N ALA A 307 -24.58 20.06 5.92
CA ALA A 307 -26.04 20.16 5.93
C ALA A 307 -26.57 21.21 6.93
N ASP A 308 -25.92 21.37 8.10
CA ASP A 308 -26.24 22.44 9.06
C ASP A 308 -25.98 23.84 8.47
N LEU A 309 -24.86 24.02 7.74
CA LEU A 309 -24.55 25.29 7.06
C LEU A 309 -25.56 25.59 5.96
N PHE A 310 -25.97 24.57 5.19
CA PHE A 310 -27.04 24.70 4.21
C PHE A 310 -28.36 25.10 4.87
N LYS A 311 -28.73 24.46 5.99
CA LYS A 311 -29.92 24.80 6.78
C LYS A 311 -29.88 26.26 7.26
N LYS A 312 -28.74 26.68 7.82
CA LYS A 312 -28.52 28.03 8.32
C LYS A 312 -28.73 29.05 7.20
N HIS A 313 -28.12 28.83 6.03
CA HIS A 313 -28.25 29.73 4.89
C HIS A 313 -29.69 29.84 4.37
N ILE A 314 -30.39 28.71 4.21
CA ILE A 314 -31.82 28.71 3.82
C ILE A 314 -32.66 29.51 4.82
N THR A 315 -32.39 29.32 6.12
CA THR A 315 -33.13 29.99 7.20
C THR A 315 -32.89 31.50 7.20
N GLU A 316 -31.64 31.93 6.98
CA GLU A 316 -31.28 33.35 6.89
C GLU A 316 -31.91 34.03 5.67
N GLU A 317 -31.83 33.40 4.49
CA GLU A 317 -32.43 33.93 3.26
C GLU A 317 -33.96 33.98 3.37
N GLY A 318 -34.57 32.92 3.90
CA GLY A 318 -36.02 32.87 4.12
C GLY A 318 -36.51 33.92 5.13
N ASN A 319 -35.81 34.08 6.26
CA ASN A 319 -36.15 35.12 7.24
C ASN A 319 -35.98 36.54 6.68
N ALA A 320 -34.98 36.76 5.81
CA ALA A 320 -34.80 38.05 5.15
C ALA A 320 -35.94 38.36 4.17
N LEU A 321 -36.39 37.35 3.41
CA LEU A 321 -37.54 37.48 2.51
C LEU A 321 -38.83 37.79 3.28
N ILE A 322 -39.09 37.06 4.39
CA ILE A 322 -40.28 37.28 5.22
C ILE A 322 -40.33 38.69 5.80
N LYS A 323 -39.18 39.25 6.19
CA LYS A 323 -39.11 40.63 6.72
C LYS A 323 -39.38 41.72 5.68
N GLN A 324 -39.21 41.41 4.39
CA GLN A 324 -39.39 42.36 3.28
C GLN A 324 -40.74 42.21 2.58
N ALA A 325 -41.43 41.08 2.78
CA ALA A 325 -42.66 40.73 2.09
C ALA A 325 -43.89 41.28 2.82
N ASP A 326 -44.88 41.72 2.04
CA ASP A 326 -46.26 41.86 2.52
C ASP A 326 -46.92 40.47 2.59
N ASP A 327 -47.83 40.24 3.55
CA ASP A 327 -48.48 38.93 3.81
C ASP A 327 -49.00 38.21 2.55
N LYS A 328 -49.47 38.97 1.55
CA LYS A 328 -49.99 38.42 0.29
C LYS A 328 -48.91 37.81 -0.62
N THR A 329 -47.67 38.24 -0.49
CA THR A 329 -46.54 37.85 -1.35
C THR A 329 -45.63 36.80 -0.71
N THR A 330 -45.69 36.66 0.62
CA THR A 330 -44.76 35.80 1.37
C THR A 330 -44.78 34.34 0.91
N ASN A 331 -45.98 33.78 0.66
CA ASN A 331 -46.11 32.40 0.18
C ASN A 331 -45.45 32.18 -1.19
N GLN A 332 -45.59 33.15 -2.09
CA GLN A 332 -44.99 33.08 -3.43
C GLN A 332 -43.46 33.10 -3.36
N LEU A 333 -42.90 34.03 -2.56
CA LEU A 333 -41.45 34.14 -2.36
C LEU A 333 -40.85 32.89 -1.72
N LEU A 334 -41.59 32.24 -0.81
CA LEU A 334 -41.14 30.99 -0.19
C LEU A 334 -41.15 29.80 -1.16
N ILE A 335 -42.15 29.72 -2.06
CA ILE A 335 -42.17 28.72 -3.13
C ILE A 335 -40.97 28.92 -4.07
N GLU A 336 -40.67 30.16 -4.42
CA GLU A 336 -39.49 30.51 -5.23
C GLU A 336 -38.18 30.14 -4.53
N LEU A 337 -38.04 30.44 -3.24
CA LEU A 337 -36.89 30.05 -2.42
C LEU A 337 -36.71 28.51 -2.40
N HIS A 338 -37.80 27.77 -2.28
CA HIS A 338 -37.75 26.31 -2.29
C HIS A 338 -37.35 25.74 -3.64
N ASN A 339 -37.88 26.30 -4.73
CA ASN A 339 -37.50 25.95 -6.08
C ASN A 339 -36.05 26.34 -6.39
N LYS A 340 -35.52 27.40 -5.78
CA LYS A 340 -34.09 27.73 -5.84
C LYS A 340 -33.27 26.61 -5.18
N PHE A 341 -33.62 26.22 -3.95
CA PHE A 341 -32.82 25.24 -3.21
C PHE A 341 -32.99 23.79 -3.66
N ILE A 342 -34.11 23.41 -4.29
CA ILE A 342 -34.25 22.07 -4.87
C ILE A 342 -33.21 21.84 -6.00
N VAL A 343 -32.92 22.88 -6.79
CA VAL A 343 -31.90 22.85 -7.84
C VAL A 343 -30.52 22.53 -7.25
N TYR A 344 -30.12 23.19 -6.16
CA TYR A 344 -28.85 22.87 -5.47
C TYR A 344 -28.81 21.43 -4.94
N VAL A 345 -29.91 20.93 -4.37
CA VAL A 345 -29.96 19.56 -3.87
C VAL A 345 -29.78 18.55 -4.99
N ILE A 346 -30.40 18.77 -6.15
CA ILE A 346 -30.30 17.88 -7.32
C ILE A 346 -28.92 17.99 -7.96
N GLU A 347 -28.50 19.21 -8.32
CA GLU A 347 -27.32 19.45 -9.14
C GLU A 347 -26.01 19.37 -8.34
N CYS A 348 -25.98 19.89 -7.10
CA CYS A 348 -24.75 19.96 -6.31
C CYS A 348 -24.61 18.81 -5.31
N PHE A 349 -25.73 18.37 -4.72
CA PHE A 349 -25.72 17.39 -3.63
C PHE A 349 -26.26 16.03 -4.06
N GLN A 350 -26.29 15.75 -5.37
CA GLN A 350 -26.63 14.44 -5.95
C GLN A 350 -27.94 13.85 -5.40
N ASN A 351 -28.95 14.70 -5.20
CA ASN A 351 -30.25 14.30 -4.67
C ASN A 351 -30.20 13.66 -3.26
N HIS A 352 -29.15 13.96 -2.47
CA HIS A 352 -28.91 13.31 -1.19
C HIS A 352 -30.00 13.64 -0.15
N THR A 353 -30.55 12.59 0.49
CA THR A 353 -31.74 12.68 1.36
C THR A 353 -31.57 13.63 2.54
N LEU A 354 -30.37 13.77 3.09
CA LEU A 354 -30.06 14.72 4.16
C LEU A 354 -30.38 16.17 3.78
N PHE A 355 -29.99 16.59 2.58
CA PHE A 355 -30.20 17.95 2.10
C PHE A 355 -31.66 18.21 1.72
N HIS A 356 -32.37 17.18 1.25
CA HIS A 356 -33.84 17.23 1.13
C HIS A 356 -34.53 17.47 2.47
N LYS A 357 -34.15 16.72 3.51
CA LYS A 357 -34.73 16.89 4.86
C LYS A 357 -34.51 18.31 5.38
N VAL A 358 -33.29 18.85 5.21
CA VAL A 358 -32.94 20.22 5.61
C VAL A 358 -33.82 21.25 4.91
N ARG A 359 -33.98 21.14 3.59
CA ARG A 359 -34.81 22.04 2.78
C ARG A 359 -36.29 22.00 3.20
N VAL A 360 -36.85 20.80 3.40
CA VAL A 360 -38.26 20.62 3.80
C VAL A 360 -38.51 21.16 5.20
N LEU A 361 -37.58 20.95 6.14
CA LEU A 361 -37.75 21.37 7.53
C LEU A 361 -37.96 22.88 7.66
N PHE A 362 -37.27 23.71 6.87
CA PHE A 362 -37.47 25.17 6.90
C PHE A 362 -38.90 25.55 6.52
N MET A 363 -39.41 24.99 5.41
CA MET A 363 -40.79 25.24 4.98
C MET A 363 -41.82 24.77 6.01
N CYS A 364 -41.63 23.59 6.59
CA CYS A 364 -42.55 23.07 7.59
C CYS A 364 -42.58 23.95 8.84
N VAL A 365 -41.43 24.43 9.30
CA VAL A 365 -41.36 25.33 10.47
C VAL A 365 -42.09 26.64 10.19
N TYR A 366 -41.90 27.23 9.00
CA TYR A 366 -42.59 28.47 8.65
C TYR A 366 -44.10 28.28 8.54
N LEU A 367 -44.57 27.26 7.82
CA LEU A 367 -46.00 26.96 7.70
C LEU A 367 -46.60 26.69 9.09
N PHE A 368 -45.91 25.93 9.94
CA PHE A 368 -46.38 25.71 11.30
C PHE A 368 -46.49 27.01 12.11
N GLN A 369 -45.53 27.92 11.99
CA GLN A 369 -45.59 29.23 12.65
C GLN A 369 -46.74 30.11 12.14
N GLN A 370 -47.05 30.09 10.83
CA GLN A 370 -48.20 30.83 10.32
C GLN A 370 -49.55 30.25 10.77
N TYR A 371 -49.69 28.92 10.84
CA TYR A 371 -50.99 28.29 11.13
C TYR A 371 -51.27 28.06 12.62
N TYR A 372 -50.27 28.16 13.52
CA TYR A 372 -50.43 27.83 14.94
C TYR A 372 -50.03 28.94 15.93
N ILE A 373 -49.62 30.12 15.46
CA ILE A 373 -49.26 31.27 16.32
C ILE A 373 -50.26 32.45 16.20
N GLU A 374 -51.29 32.33 15.36
CA GLU A 374 -52.54 33.12 15.51
C GLU A 374 -53.46 32.48 16.56
#